data_AF-A0A919D8L2-F1
#
_entry.id   AF-A0A919D8L2-F1
#
_cell.length_a   1.000
_cell.length_b   1.000
_cell.length_c   1.000
_cell.angle_alpha   90.00
_cell.angle_beta   90.00
_cell.angle_gamma   90.00
#
_symmetry.space_group_name_H-M   'P 1'
#
loop_
_entity.id
_entity.type
_entity.pdbx_description
1 polymer ?
#
loop_
_entity_poly.entity_id
_entity_poly.type
_entity_poly.pdbx_seq_one_letter_code
_entity_poly.pdbx_strand_id
1 'polypeptide(L)'
;MGIDGLRSEADREERTSIARVLARETTGCVRDMAVAGRHATGLSRLSVPYWMFRRFLGAAGRPLDGDELVPMEFATPRRTARVLVRKNQSDLLILWQMFVRRFYELSATYALDKEIETLDTIVDLGGNTGLAASYLTARYRPRTLLTVEPVPENAAVLRRNAALSPLDWIVEETAAAGAAGTLEFTISGYWAACTGVPEVTAFRRARPYRLENRLARPGIRVPAVSVDDLLERNGIAHVDLLKVDIEGAEADIFGRPQPWMDRVERVVLEVHDRYIDGHTVRATLRTAGFTAVPPRNPALFRLNPVELYIRDRH
;
A
#
# COMPACT_ATOMS: atom_id res chain seq x y z
N MET A 1 20.96 9.51 12.60
CA MET A 1 21.64 8.62 11.64
C MET A 1 22.09 9.42 10.44
N GLY A 2 23.27 9.12 9.93
CA GLY A 2 23.68 9.49 8.57
C GLY A 2 23.26 8.42 7.56
N ILE A 3 24.02 8.34 6.47
CA ILE A 3 23.76 7.56 5.24
C ILE A 3 23.45 6.06 5.49
N ASP A 4 23.77 5.51 6.67
CA ASP A 4 23.54 4.10 7.04
C ASP A 4 22.05 3.68 7.09
N GLY A 5 21.13 4.66 7.17
CA GLY A 5 19.69 4.42 7.01
C GLY A 5 19.27 3.97 5.61
N LEU A 6 20.09 4.22 4.58
CA LEU A 6 19.84 3.81 3.19
C LEU A 6 20.11 2.33 2.92
N ARG A 7 20.84 1.65 3.80
CA ARG A 7 21.12 0.22 3.63
C ARG A 7 19.82 -0.58 3.80
N SER A 8 19.57 -1.52 2.90
CA SER A 8 18.59 -2.59 3.10
C SER A 8 19.14 -3.67 4.05
N GLU A 9 18.33 -4.65 4.45
CA GLU A 9 18.82 -5.82 5.21
C GLU A 9 19.83 -6.61 4.37
N ALA A 10 19.54 -6.85 3.09
CA ALA A 10 20.48 -7.48 2.15
C ALA A 10 21.82 -6.71 2.04
N ASP A 11 21.81 -5.37 1.99
CA ASP A 11 23.05 -4.59 1.97
C ASP A 11 23.90 -4.78 3.24
N ARG A 12 23.25 -5.05 4.38
CA ARG A 12 23.94 -5.32 5.65
C ARG A 12 24.50 -6.73 5.69
N GLU A 13 23.73 -7.72 5.20
CA GLU A 13 24.15 -9.12 5.08
C GLU A 13 25.32 -9.29 4.11
N GLU A 14 25.22 -8.68 2.94
CA GLU A 14 26.26 -8.69 1.89
C GLU A 14 27.43 -7.73 2.19
N ARG A 15 27.36 -6.99 3.31
CA ARG A 15 28.36 -5.98 3.72
C ARG A 15 28.67 -4.95 2.62
N THR A 16 27.67 -4.58 1.83
CA THR A 16 27.79 -3.63 0.71
C THR A 16 28.29 -2.28 1.22
N SER A 17 29.31 -1.71 0.57
CA SER A 17 29.92 -0.44 1.01
C SER A 17 28.94 0.73 0.96
N ILE A 18 29.07 1.66 1.91
CA ILE A 18 28.17 2.81 2.01
C ILE A 18 28.20 3.70 0.76
N ALA A 19 29.36 3.81 0.11
CA ALA A 19 29.53 4.56 -1.13
C ALA A 19 28.73 3.92 -2.29
N ARG A 20 28.73 2.58 -2.37
CA ARG A 20 27.97 1.86 -3.40
C ARG A 20 26.47 2.00 -3.19
N VAL A 21 26.00 1.92 -1.94
CA VAL A 21 24.60 2.16 -1.58
C VAL A 21 24.21 3.60 -1.93
N LEU A 22 25.00 4.58 -1.52
CA LEU A 22 24.71 5.98 -1.82
C LEU A 22 24.65 6.25 -3.34
N ALA A 23 25.59 5.70 -4.12
CA ALA A 23 25.58 5.85 -5.58
C ALA A 23 24.33 5.21 -6.22
N ARG A 24 23.95 4.00 -5.76
CA ARG A 24 22.72 3.30 -6.21
C ARG A 24 21.47 4.13 -5.89
N GLU A 25 21.30 4.54 -4.64
CA GLU A 25 20.11 5.27 -4.20
C GLU A 25 20.03 6.67 -4.81
N THR A 26 21.16 7.36 -5.01
CA THR A 26 21.19 8.67 -5.69
C THR A 26 20.77 8.54 -7.15
N THR A 27 21.27 7.52 -7.86
CA THR A 27 20.86 7.23 -9.24
C THR A 27 19.37 6.88 -9.32
N GLY A 28 18.88 6.09 -8.35
CA GLY A 28 17.47 5.78 -8.18
C GLY A 28 16.61 7.04 -7.98
N CYS A 29 17.04 7.95 -7.11
CA CYS A 29 16.37 9.22 -6.86
C CYS A 29 16.25 10.07 -8.14
N VAL A 30 17.34 10.23 -8.90
CA VAL A 30 17.31 11.00 -10.16
C VAL A 30 16.31 10.40 -11.16
N ARG A 31 16.29 9.06 -11.27
CA ARG A 31 15.32 8.36 -12.10
C ARG A 31 13.89 8.59 -11.61
N ASP A 32 13.64 8.49 -10.30
CA ASP A 32 12.33 8.71 -9.70
C ASP A 32 11.83 10.14 -9.92
N MET A 33 12.71 11.14 -9.78
CA MET A 33 12.41 12.54 -10.09
C MET A 33 11.98 12.72 -11.55
N ALA A 34 12.70 12.11 -12.49
CA ALA A 34 12.37 12.19 -13.91
C ALA A 34 11.03 11.51 -14.23
N VAL A 35 10.77 10.34 -13.64
CA VAL A 35 9.48 9.62 -13.80
C VAL A 35 8.35 10.44 -13.18
N ALA A 36 8.54 10.96 -11.98
CA ALA A 36 7.58 11.81 -11.27
C ALA A 36 7.17 13.04 -12.12
N GLY A 37 8.14 13.73 -12.72
CA GLY A 37 7.84 14.89 -13.59
C GLY A 37 7.08 14.54 -14.87
N ARG A 38 7.22 13.29 -15.36
CA ARG A 38 6.43 12.78 -16.50
C ARG A 38 5.02 12.38 -16.10
N HIS A 39 4.84 11.80 -14.91
CA HIS A 39 3.53 11.33 -14.44
C HIS A 39 2.70 12.45 -13.82
N ALA A 40 3.31 13.49 -13.28
CA ALA A 40 2.60 14.61 -12.70
C ALA A 40 2.01 15.56 -13.76
N THR A 41 0.99 16.35 -13.40
CA THR A 41 0.33 17.33 -14.27
C THR A 41 0.34 18.74 -13.68
N GLY A 42 0.13 19.76 -14.52
CA GLY A 42 0.09 21.16 -14.08
C GLY A 42 1.35 21.58 -13.31
N LEU A 43 1.17 22.30 -12.20
CA LEU A 43 2.26 22.72 -11.30
C LEU A 43 2.96 21.53 -10.61
N SER A 44 2.30 20.37 -10.55
CA SER A 44 2.85 19.15 -9.94
C SER A 44 4.05 18.61 -10.72
N ARG A 45 4.20 18.96 -12.01
CA ARG A 45 5.38 18.61 -12.83
C ARG A 45 6.69 19.14 -12.25
N LEU A 46 6.63 20.20 -11.46
CA LEU A 46 7.79 20.78 -10.77
C LEU A 46 7.85 20.34 -9.30
N SER A 47 6.71 20.30 -8.60
CA SER A 47 6.70 20.01 -7.16
C SER A 47 6.93 18.53 -6.84
N VAL A 48 6.40 17.58 -7.61
CA VAL A 48 6.54 16.15 -7.31
C VAL A 48 8.01 15.67 -7.43
N PRO A 49 8.79 16.06 -8.46
CA PRO A 49 10.23 15.77 -8.47
C PRO A 49 10.96 16.28 -7.22
N TYR A 50 10.63 17.49 -6.76
CA TYR A 50 11.17 18.01 -5.49
C TYR A 50 10.80 17.10 -4.32
N TRP A 51 9.57 16.63 -4.23
CA TRP A 51 9.14 15.72 -3.17
C TRP A 51 9.80 14.33 -3.24
N MET A 52 10.13 13.83 -4.44
CA MET A 52 10.94 12.62 -4.60
C MET A 52 12.36 12.80 -4.08
N PHE A 53 12.96 13.97 -4.32
CA PHE A 53 14.24 14.31 -3.73
C PHE A 53 14.16 14.44 -2.20
N ARG A 54 13.11 15.08 -1.67
CA ARG A 54 12.88 15.18 -0.22
C ARG A 54 12.67 13.81 0.43
N ARG A 55 11.96 12.89 -0.23
CA ARG A 55 11.84 11.48 0.18
C ARG A 55 13.22 10.82 0.30
N PHE A 56 14.07 10.97 -0.71
CA PHE A 56 15.43 10.43 -0.66
C PHE A 56 16.26 11.03 0.49
N LEU A 57 16.25 12.35 0.66
CA LEU A 57 16.97 13.01 1.75
C LEU A 57 16.47 12.57 3.14
N GLY A 58 15.16 12.40 3.31
CA GLY A 58 14.59 11.95 4.57
C GLY A 58 14.99 10.52 4.93
N ALA A 59 15.09 9.63 3.93
CA ALA A 59 15.63 8.28 4.11
C ALA A 59 17.14 8.27 4.42
N ALA A 60 17.90 9.20 3.83
CA ALA A 60 19.35 9.32 4.03
C ALA A 60 19.75 10.02 5.34
N GLY A 61 18.81 10.70 6.01
CA GLY A 61 19.13 11.55 7.16
C GLY A 61 17.98 11.70 8.15
N ARG A 62 17.39 12.91 8.16
CA ARG A 62 16.29 13.29 9.06
C ARG A 62 14.95 13.17 8.33
N PRO A 63 14.08 12.23 8.74
CA PRO A 63 12.75 12.07 8.15
C PRO A 63 11.90 13.32 8.29
N LEU A 64 10.97 13.47 7.36
CA LEU A 64 9.86 14.39 7.49
C LEU A 64 8.75 13.75 8.31
N ASP A 65 8.15 14.52 9.20
CA ASP A 65 7.12 14.10 10.17
C ASP A 65 5.94 15.08 10.27
N GLY A 66 5.81 16.01 9.31
CA GLY A 66 4.78 17.05 9.31
C GLY A 66 3.45 16.59 8.71
N ASP A 67 2.36 17.16 9.22
CA ASP A 67 0.98 16.82 8.82
C ASP A 67 0.36 17.82 7.82
N GLU A 68 1.12 18.85 7.42
CA GLU A 68 0.66 19.81 6.42
C GLU A 68 0.39 19.07 5.10
N LEU A 69 -0.81 19.28 4.54
CA LEU A 69 -1.23 18.65 3.31
C LEU A 69 -0.79 19.45 2.10
N VAL A 70 -0.18 18.76 1.13
CA VAL A 70 0.23 19.33 -0.14
C VAL A 70 -0.62 18.70 -1.24
N PRO A 71 -1.33 19.51 -2.07
CA PRO A 71 -2.04 18.99 -3.22
C PRO A 71 -1.06 18.58 -4.33
N MET A 72 -1.34 17.46 -4.96
CA MET A 72 -0.59 16.93 -6.10
C MET A 72 -1.54 16.34 -7.13
N GLU A 73 -1.17 16.45 -8.40
CA GLU A 73 -1.94 15.93 -9.52
C GLU A 73 -1.09 15.01 -10.39
N PHE A 74 -1.67 13.88 -10.78
CA PHE A 74 -1.01 12.84 -11.55
C PHE A 74 -1.87 12.38 -12.72
N ALA A 75 -1.28 12.33 -13.90
CA ALA A 75 -1.85 11.62 -15.02
C ALA A 75 -1.82 10.11 -14.72
N THR A 76 -2.99 9.48 -14.84
CA THR A 76 -3.11 8.03 -15.03
C THR A 76 -3.49 7.77 -16.50
N PRO A 77 -3.44 6.52 -16.99
CA PRO A 77 -3.81 6.21 -18.38
C PRO A 77 -5.19 6.72 -18.82
N ARG A 78 -6.10 7.04 -17.89
CA ARG A 78 -7.48 7.44 -18.21
C ARG A 78 -7.94 8.75 -17.62
N ARG A 79 -7.51 9.07 -16.40
CA ARG A 79 -7.95 10.27 -15.68
C ARG A 79 -6.80 10.89 -14.92
N THR A 80 -6.90 12.17 -14.60
CA THR A 80 -6.00 12.79 -13.64
C THR A 80 -6.49 12.44 -12.23
N ALA A 81 -5.59 11.93 -11.39
CA ALA A 81 -5.82 11.76 -9.97
C ALA A 81 -5.37 13.03 -9.24
N ARG A 82 -6.20 13.52 -8.31
CA ARG A 82 -5.87 14.61 -7.40
C ARG A 82 -5.76 14.03 -5.99
N VAL A 83 -4.66 14.33 -5.32
CA VAL A 83 -4.39 13.82 -3.97
C VAL A 83 -3.79 14.89 -3.08
N LEU A 84 -4.02 14.75 -1.79
CA LEU A 84 -3.40 15.46 -0.69
C LEU A 84 -2.44 14.50 0.00
N VAL A 85 -1.22 14.95 0.19
CA VAL A 85 -0.12 14.17 0.77
C VAL A 85 0.41 14.95 1.96
N ARG A 86 0.51 14.33 3.14
CA ARG A 86 1.18 14.97 4.28
C ARG A 86 2.66 15.15 3.98
N LYS A 87 3.26 16.23 4.49
CA LYS A 87 4.72 16.45 4.45
C LYS A 87 5.46 15.52 5.42
N ASN A 88 5.24 14.21 5.29
CA ASN A 88 5.92 13.19 6.07
C ASN A 88 6.51 12.12 5.16
N GLN A 89 7.43 11.34 5.72
CA GLN A 89 8.19 10.39 4.93
C GLN A 89 7.33 9.18 4.49
N SER A 90 6.26 8.87 5.22
CA SER A 90 5.36 7.74 4.95
C SER A 90 4.48 7.96 3.73
N ASP A 91 3.75 9.09 3.71
CA ASP A 91 2.90 9.46 2.59
C ASP A 91 3.75 9.64 1.32
N LEU A 92 4.98 10.17 1.41
CA LEU A 92 5.90 10.28 0.28
C LEU A 92 6.36 8.92 -0.27
N LEU A 93 6.54 7.92 0.58
CA LEU A 93 6.86 6.56 0.14
C LEU A 93 5.68 5.94 -0.62
N ILE A 94 4.47 6.08 -0.09
CA ILE A 94 3.26 5.52 -0.70
C ILE A 94 2.89 6.25 -1.99
N LEU A 95 3.05 7.58 -2.02
CA LEU A 95 2.97 8.39 -3.24
C LEU A 95 3.93 7.87 -4.32
N TRP A 96 5.17 7.57 -3.95
CA TRP A 96 6.16 6.99 -4.87
C TRP A 96 5.71 5.62 -5.39
N GLN A 97 5.24 4.73 -4.53
CA GLN A 97 4.73 3.41 -4.93
C GLN A 97 3.52 3.52 -5.88
N MET A 98 2.56 4.39 -5.56
CA MET A 98 1.29 4.50 -6.29
C MET A 98 1.43 5.27 -7.60
N PHE A 99 2.05 6.45 -7.58
CA PHE A 99 1.98 7.38 -8.71
C PHE A 99 3.26 7.45 -9.53
N VAL A 100 4.42 7.17 -8.93
CA VAL A 100 5.71 7.16 -9.63
C VAL A 100 6.00 5.76 -10.18
N ARG A 101 5.87 4.74 -9.34
CA ARG A 101 6.14 3.34 -9.70
C ARG A 101 4.93 2.59 -10.23
N ARG A 102 3.71 3.03 -9.88
CA ARG A 102 2.44 2.47 -10.36
C ARG A 102 2.33 0.96 -10.14
N PHE A 103 2.67 0.49 -8.94
CA PHE A 103 2.67 -0.94 -8.60
C PHE A 103 1.33 -1.65 -8.83
N TYR A 104 0.24 -0.91 -8.74
CA TYR A 104 -1.13 -1.40 -8.94
C TYR A 104 -1.64 -1.22 -10.38
N GLU A 105 -0.78 -0.92 -11.37
CA GLU A 105 -1.15 -0.95 -12.79
C GLU A 105 -1.11 -2.40 -13.32
N LEU A 106 -2.11 -3.21 -12.92
CA LEU A 106 -2.13 -4.67 -13.04
C LEU A 106 -1.67 -5.20 -14.41
N SER A 107 -2.19 -4.66 -15.52
CA SER A 107 -1.86 -5.14 -16.87
C SER A 107 -0.45 -4.75 -17.33
N ALA A 108 0.14 -3.70 -16.76
CA ALA A 108 1.53 -3.33 -17.00
C ALA A 108 2.48 -4.15 -16.12
N THR A 109 2.05 -4.53 -14.92
CA THR A 109 2.87 -5.26 -13.94
C THR A 109 2.86 -6.77 -14.15
N TYR A 110 1.70 -7.37 -14.44
CA TYR A 110 1.50 -8.83 -14.48
C TYR A 110 1.15 -9.36 -15.86
N ALA A 111 1.54 -10.61 -16.12
CA ALA A 111 1.37 -11.30 -17.39
C ALA A 111 -0.08 -11.76 -17.56
N LEU A 112 -0.98 -10.81 -17.76
CA LEU A 112 -2.39 -11.04 -18.04
C LEU A 112 -2.64 -11.21 -19.54
N ASP A 113 -3.53 -12.15 -19.88
CA ASP A 113 -3.95 -12.41 -21.27
C ASP A 113 -4.71 -11.24 -21.89
N LYS A 114 -5.42 -10.47 -21.05
CA LYS A 114 -6.21 -9.31 -21.46
C LYS A 114 -5.88 -8.10 -20.60
N GLU A 115 -5.95 -6.93 -21.21
CA GLU A 115 -5.85 -5.68 -20.47
C GLU A 115 -7.08 -5.48 -19.58
N ILE A 116 -6.83 -5.13 -18.32
CA ILE A 116 -7.85 -4.72 -17.36
C ILE A 116 -8.02 -3.22 -17.51
N GLU A 117 -9.10 -2.88 -18.20
CA GLU A 117 -9.45 -1.52 -18.52
C GLU A 117 -10.27 -0.87 -17.41
N THR A 118 -11.28 -1.58 -16.92
CA THR A 118 -12.18 -1.15 -15.87
C THR A 118 -12.41 -2.28 -14.87
N LEU A 119 -12.80 -1.90 -13.67
CA LEU A 119 -13.26 -2.78 -12.60
C LEU A 119 -14.54 -2.15 -12.07
N ASP A 120 -15.62 -2.89 -11.85
CA ASP A 120 -16.87 -2.35 -11.34
C ASP A 120 -16.83 -2.16 -9.82
N THR A 121 -16.33 -3.15 -9.08
CA THR A 121 -16.21 -3.09 -7.62
C THR A 121 -14.79 -3.34 -7.13
N ILE A 122 -14.27 -2.41 -6.32
CA ILE A 122 -12.96 -2.52 -5.67
C ILE A 122 -13.14 -2.47 -4.16
N VAL A 123 -12.46 -3.38 -3.45
CA VAL A 123 -12.34 -3.34 -1.99
C VAL A 123 -10.86 -3.19 -1.63
N ASP A 124 -10.53 -2.18 -0.83
CA ASP A 124 -9.17 -1.81 -0.42
C ASP A 124 -9.04 -2.00 1.11
N LEU A 125 -8.39 -3.09 1.51
CA LEU A 125 -8.04 -3.36 2.91
C LEU A 125 -6.68 -2.72 3.21
N GLY A 126 -6.67 -1.79 4.18
CA GLY A 126 -5.52 -0.95 4.50
C GLY A 126 -5.47 0.32 3.64
N GLY A 127 -6.55 1.10 3.67
CA GLY A 127 -6.74 2.29 2.86
C GLY A 127 -5.76 3.43 3.17
N ASN A 128 -5.20 3.46 4.38
CA ASN A 128 -4.28 4.48 4.86
C ASN A 128 -4.80 5.90 4.57
N THR A 129 -4.08 6.73 3.83
CA THR A 129 -4.51 8.10 3.48
C THR A 129 -5.30 8.16 2.19
N GLY A 130 -5.70 7.02 1.61
CA GLY A 130 -6.50 6.93 0.39
C GLY A 130 -5.70 7.11 -0.91
N LEU A 131 -4.37 7.08 -0.89
CA LEU A 131 -3.55 7.22 -2.10
C LEU A 131 -3.75 6.04 -3.07
N ALA A 132 -3.87 4.82 -2.55
CA ALA A 132 -4.17 3.63 -3.35
C ALA A 132 -5.59 3.73 -3.94
N ALA A 133 -6.61 4.01 -3.12
CA ALA A 133 -7.98 4.26 -3.57
C ALA A 133 -8.08 5.36 -4.64
N SER A 134 -7.33 6.46 -4.49
CA SER A 134 -7.23 7.54 -5.49
C SER A 134 -6.68 7.04 -6.83
N TYR A 135 -5.59 6.28 -6.79
CA TYR A 135 -4.96 5.72 -7.98
C TYR A 135 -5.88 4.71 -8.67
N LEU A 136 -6.47 3.79 -7.92
CA LEU A 136 -7.40 2.77 -8.43
C LEU A 136 -8.65 3.40 -9.03
N THR A 137 -9.21 4.45 -8.40
CA THR A 137 -10.35 5.20 -8.94
C THR A 137 -10.02 5.85 -10.28
N ALA A 138 -8.87 6.53 -10.37
CA ALA A 138 -8.45 7.20 -11.59
C ALA A 138 -8.10 6.21 -12.72
N ARG A 139 -7.45 5.08 -12.38
CA ARG A 139 -7.01 4.06 -13.36
C ARG A 139 -8.13 3.16 -13.86
N TYR A 140 -8.98 2.67 -12.97
CA TYR A 140 -9.96 1.60 -13.26
C TYR A 140 -11.40 2.07 -13.29
N ARG A 141 -11.69 3.30 -12.82
CA ARG A 141 -13.01 3.93 -12.91
C ARG A 141 -14.15 3.07 -12.33
N PRO A 142 -14.00 2.55 -11.10
CA PRO A 142 -15.03 1.71 -10.50
C PRO A 142 -16.33 2.45 -10.26
N ARG A 143 -17.39 1.66 -10.18
CA ARG A 143 -18.73 2.10 -9.75
C ARG A 143 -18.84 2.09 -8.24
N THR A 144 -18.14 1.16 -7.60
CA THR A 144 -18.10 1.01 -6.15
C THR A 144 -16.65 0.87 -5.70
N LEU A 145 -16.25 1.70 -4.72
CA LEU A 145 -14.99 1.53 -4.02
C LEU A 145 -15.25 1.57 -2.52
N LEU A 146 -14.94 0.47 -1.85
CA LEU A 146 -14.89 0.37 -0.39
C LEU A 146 -13.42 0.40 0.06
N THR A 147 -13.07 1.28 0.98
CA THR A 147 -11.72 1.36 1.56
C THR A 147 -11.80 1.34 3.09
N VAL A 148 -10.92 0.54 3.70
CA VAL A 148 -10.96 0.19 5.12
C VAL A 148 -9.67 0.68 5.78
N GLU A 149 -9.78 1.62 6.73
CA GLU A 149 -8.63 2.19 7.44
C GLU A 149 -8.94 2.36 8.94
N PRO A 150 -8.22 1.65 9.83
CA PRO A 150 -8.51 1.71 11.26
C PRO A 150 -7.98 2.95 11.98
N VAL A 151 -6.93 3.61 11.49
CA VAL A 151 -6.28 4.72 12.22
C VAL A 151 -7.01 6.03 11.93
N PRO A 152 -7.63 6.68 12.95
CA PRO A 152 -8.46 7.88 12.73
C PRO A 152 -7.73 9.03 12.02
N GLU A 153 -6.44 9.23 12.32
CA GLU A 153 -5.63 10.28 11.68
C GLU A 153 -5.40 10.02 10.19
N ASN A 154 -5.24 8.75 9.79
CA ASN A 154 -5.14 8.37 8.39
C ASN A 154 -6.49 8.48 7.70
N ALA A 155 -7.54 7.97 8.35
CA ALA A 155 -8.91 8.04 7.85
C ALA A 155 -9.37 9.50 7.65
N ALA A 156 -8.93 10.43 8.49
CA ALA A 156 -9.18 11.87 8.30
C ALA A 156 -8.56 12.42 7.00
N VAL A 157 -7.34 12.01 6.65
CA VAL A 157 -6.71 12.38 5.37
C VAL A 157 -7.36 11.63 4.21
N LEU A 158 -7.69 10.35 4.39
CA LEU A 158 -8.42 9.53 3.43
C LEU A 158 -9.73 10.19 3.03
N ARG A 159 -10.55 10.68 3.99
CA ARG A 159 -11.78 11.41 3.68
C ARG A 159 -11.54 12.68 2.86
N ARG A 160 -10.44 13.40 3.12
CA ARG A 160 -10.07 14.57 2.30
C ARG A 160 -9.69 14.17 0.88
N ASN A 161 -9.02 13.03 0.71
CA ASN A 161 -8.72 12.48 -0.62
C ASN A 161 -9.98 11.93 -1.31
N ALA A 162 -10.91 11.31 -0.57
CA ALA A 162 -12.21 10.88 -1.08
C ALA A 162 -13.00 12.08 -1.61
N ALA A 163 -12.98 13.24 -0.93
CA ALA A 163 -13.64 14.45 -1.39
C ALA A 163 -13.03 15.05 -2.69
N LEU A 164 -11.82 14.64 -3.10
CA LEU A 164 -11.21 15.02 -4.38
C LEU A 164 -11.53 14.01 -5.50
N SER A 165 -12.09 12.86 -5.16
CA SER A 165 -12.46 11.79 -6.08
C SER A 165 -13.73 12.15 -6.86
N PRO A 166 -13.84 11.72 -8.14
CA PRO A 166 -15.11 11.77 -8.86
C PRO A 166 -16.09 10.65 -8.47
N LEU A 167 -15.68 9.76 -7.56
CA LEU A 167 -16.48 8.66 -7.03
C LEU A 167 -16.62 8.84 -5.52
N ASP A 168 -17.84 8.74 -5.00
CA ASP A 168 -18.12 8.68 -3.57
C ASP A 168 -17.68 7.33 -3.02
N TRP A 169 -16.56 7.32 -2.29
CA TRP A 169 -16.04 6.10 -1.68
C TRP A 169 -16.83 5.73 -0.44
N ILE A 170 -17.00 4.43 -0.23
CA ILE A 170 -17.42 3.88 1.06
C ILE A 170 -16.16 3.80 1.94
N VAL A 171 -16.19 4.46 3.10
CA VAL A 171 -15.04 4.54 4.01
C VAL A 171 -15.41 3.87 5.33
N GLU A 172 -14.74 2.77 5.66
CA GLU A 172 -14.92 2.03 6.91
C GLU A 172 -13.74 2.27 7.85
N GLU A 173 -14.03 2.83 9.03
CA GLU A 173 -13.02 3.11 10.07
C GLU A 173 -12.85 1.93 11.02
N THR A 174 -12.50 0.78 10.44
CA THR A 174 -12.33 -0.48 11.14
C THR A 174 -11.05 -1.17 10.67
N ALA A 175 -10.57 -2.15 11.44
CA ALA A 175 -9.54 -3.06 10.98
C ALA A 175 -10.18 -4.28 10.29
N ALA A 176 -9.63 -4.71 9.16
CA ALA A 176 -9.96 -6.02 8.60
C ALA A 176 -9.19 -7.11 9.37
N ALA A 177 -9.91 -8.14 9.84
CA ALA A 177 -9.34 -9.24 10.62
C ALA A 177 -10.05 -10.57 10.30
N GLY A 178 -9.53 -11.69 10.82
CA GLY A 178 -10.14 -13.01 10.66
C GLY A 178 -11.46 -13.18 11.43
N ALA A 179 -11.72 -12.33 12.43
CA ALA A 179 -12.97 -12.29 13.19
C ALA A 179 -13.28 -10.87 13.71
N ALA A 180 -14.57 -10.62 13.98
CA ALA A 180 -15.00 -9.36 14.58
C ALA A 180 -14.51 -9.22 16.03
N GLY A 181 -14.16 -8.00 16.43
CA GLY A 181 -13.68 -7.73 17.79
C GLY A 181 -13.08 -6.35 17.97
N THR A 182 -12.06 -6.26 18.83
CA THR A 182 -11.28 -5.03 19.05
C THR A 182 -9.82 -5.40 19.05
N LEU A 183 -9.03 -4.68 18.25
CA LEU A 183 -7.58 -4.88 18.15
C LEU A 183 -6.84 -3.70 18.77
N GLU A 184 -5.69 -3.97 19.37
CA GLU A 184 -4.74 -2.96 19.80
C GLU A 184 -3.74 -2.73 18.67
N PHE A 185 -3.70 -1.51 18.15
CA PHE A 185 -2.82 -1.10 17.08
C PHE A 185 -1.60 -0.38 17.65
N THR A 186 -0.41 -0.86 17.26
CA THR A 186 0.81 -0.09 17.46
C THR A 186 0.99 0.86 16.29
N ILE A 187 1.11 2.16 16.58
CA ILE A 187 1.31 3.20 15.58
C ILE A 187 2.79 3.62 15.59
N SER A 188 3.41 3.60 14.42
CA SER A 188 4.68 4.28 14.20
C SER A 188 4.43 5.68 13.65
N GLY A 189 5.18 6.67 14.10
CA GLY A 189 5.06 8.03 13.57
C GLY A 189 5.76 8.25 12.23
N TYR A 190 6.23 7.18 11.60
CA TYR A 190 6.15 7.08 10.16
C TYR A 190 4.68 6.88 9.76
N TRP A 191 3.89 7.95 9.95
CA TRP A 191 2.44 8.08 10.16
C TRP A 191 1.42 7.19 9.40
N ALA A 192 1.81 6.24 8.56
CA ALA A 192 0.93 5.21 7.98
C ALA A 192 1.33 3.77 8.33
N ALA A 193 2.53 3.56 8.89
CA ALA A 193 2.94 2.24 9.34
C ALA A 193 2.29 1.96 10.70
N CYS A 194 1.23 1.15 10.67
CA CYS A 194 0.57 0.63 11.86
C CYS A 194 0.45 -0.89 11.74
N THR A 195 0.14 -1.57 12.84
CA THR A 195 -0.15 -3.00 12.83
C THR A 195 -0.96 -3.36 14.07
N GLY A 196 -1.96 -4.23 13.89
CA GLY A 196 -2.68 -4.88 14.97
C GLY A 196 -2.02 -6.19 15.43
N VAL A 197 -0.87 -6.58 14.85
CA VAL A 197 -0.20 -7.86 15.10
C VAL A 197 0.96 -7.66 16.09
N PRO A 198 0.92 -8.28 17.29
CA PRO A 198 1.96 -8.14 18.31
C PRO A 198 3.36 -8.56 17.84
N GLU A 199 3.46 -9.62 17.04
CA GLU A 199 4.72 -10.17 16.53
C GLU A 199 5.42 -9.18 15.59
N VAL A 200 4.64 -8.50 14.72
CA VAL A 200 5.14 -7.43 13.84
C VAL A 200 5.70 -6.29 14.70
N THR A 201 4.99 -5.91 15.76
CA THR A 201 5.43 -4.87 16.69
C THR A 201 6.75 -5.23 17.37
N ALA A 202 6.86 -6.46 17.88
CA ALA A 202 8.09 -6.95 18.53
C ALA A 202 9.26 -6.97 17.54
N PHE A 203 9.05 -7.49 16.33
CA PHE A 203 10.04 -7.53 15.27
C PHE A 203 10.55 -6.14 14.87
N ARG A 204 9.65 -5.16 14.75
CA ARG A 204 9.99 -3.76 14.43
C ARG A 204 10.83 -3.14 15.55
N ARG A 205 10.41 -3.27 16.81
CA ARG A 205 11.12 -2.72 17.99
C ARG A 205 12.53 -3.29 18.18
N ALA A 206 12.74 -4.56 17.84
CA ALA A 206 14.05 -5.21 17.91
C ALA A 206 15.10 -4.62 16.95
N ARG A 207 14.68 -3.78 15.98
CA ARG A 207 15.55 -3.16 14.96
C ARG A 207 15.56 -1.64 15.08
N PRO A 208 16.34 -1.05 16.01
CA PRO A 208 16.29 0.39 16.31
C PRO A 208 16.68 1.30 15.13
N TYR A 209 17.35 0.75 14.11
CA TYR A 209 17.67 1.48 12.89
C TYR A 209 16.48 1.75 11.98
N ARG A 210 15.35 1.03 12.15
CA ARG A 210 14.14 1.26 11.36
C ARG A 210 13.59 2.66 11.63
N LEU A 211 13.15 3.31 10.57
CA LEU A 211 12.67 4.69 10.64
C LEU A 211 11.40 4.83 11.48
N GLU A 212 10.55 3.81 11.42
CA GLU A 212 9.31 3.64 12.19
C GLU A 212 9.53 3.81 13.71
N ASN A 213 10.66 3.33 14.23
CA ASN A 213 10.97 3.39 15.67
C ASN A 213 11.34 4.79 16.14
N ARG A 214 11.70 5.73 15.24
CA ARG A 214 12.11 7.08 15.64
C ARG A 214 10.96 7.99 16.02
N LEU A 215 9.76 7.65 15.55
CA LEU A 215 8.57 8.48 15.72
C LEU A 215 7.47 7.70 16.45
N ALA A 216 7.82 6.72 17.29
CA ALA A 216 6.85 5.86 17.97
C ALA A 216 5.74 6.66 18.67
N ARG A 217 4.50 6.17 18.58
CA ARG A 217 3.31 6.79 19.18
C ARG A 217 2.63 5.86 20.18
N PRO A 218 1.78 6.41 21.05
CA PRO A 218 0.85 5.60 21.81
C PRO A 218 0.04 4.68 20.88
N GLY A 219 -0.19 3.46 21.34
CA GLY A 219 -1.11 2.56 20.65
C GLY A 219 -2.56 3.04 20.78
N ILE A 220 -3.41 2.55 19.89
CA ILE A 220 -4.86 2.83 19.90
C ILE A 220 -5.64 1.52 19.91
N ARG A 221 -6.90 1.56 20.33
CA ARG A 221 -7.83 0.43 20.20
C ARG A 221 -8.85 0.75 19.13
N VAL A 222 -9.06 -0.17 18.21
CA VAL A 222 -9.94 0.01 17.06
C VAL A 222 -10.88 -1.19 16.91
N PRO A 223 -12.12 -0.97 16.44
CA PRO A 223 -13.00 -2.06 16.06
C PRO A 223 -12.38 -2.86 14.91
N ALA A 224 -12.55 -4.17 14.95
CA ALA A 224 -12.14 -5.09 13.90
C ALA A 224 -13.34 -5.88 13.39
N VAL A 225 -13.36 -6.16 12.09
CA VAL A 225 -14.46 -6.84 11.40
C VAL A 225 -13.91 -7.84 10.38
N SER A 226 -14.69 -8.89 10.12
CA SER A 226 -14.33 -9.85 9.06
C SER A 226 -14.57 -9.27 7.67
N VAL A 227 -13.94 -9.86 6.65
CA VAL A 227 -14.20 -9.49 5.26
C VAL A 227 -15.66 -9.81 4.89
N ASP A 228 -16.23 -10.91 5.37
CA ASP A 228 -17.66 -11.23 5.18
C ASP A 228 -18.56 -10.11 5.74
N ASP A 229 -18.34 -9.67 6.98
CA ASP A 229 -19.09 -8.57 7.61
C ASP A 229 -19.00 -7.28 6.79
N LEU A 230 -17.80 -6.93 6.30
CA LEU A 230 -17.59 -5.74 5.48
C LEU A 230 -18.40 -5.80 4.19
N LEU A 231 -18.41 -6.94 3.50
CA LEU A 231 -19.16 -7.12 2.25
C LEU A 231 -20.67 -7.14 2.49
N GLU A 232 -21.14 -7.76 3.57
CA GLU A 232 -22.57 -7.83 3.91
C GLU A 232 -23.15 -6.46 4.27
N ARG A 233 -22.50 -5.73 5.19
CA ARG A 233 -22.99 -4.42 5.66
C ARG A 233 -23.05 -3.37 4.56
N ASN A 234 -22.17 -3.50 3.57
CA ASN A 234 -22.09 -2.58 2.43
C ASN A 234 -22.83 -3.10 1.19
N GLY A 235 -23.53 -4.24 1.28
CA GLY A 235 -24.33 -4.79 0.19
C GLY A 235 -23.50 -5.21 -1.05
N ILE A 236 -22.23 -5.56 -0.87
CA ILE A 236 -21.29 -5.82 -1.97
C ILE A 236 -21.35 -7.29 -2.37
N ALA A 237 -22.25 -7.67 -3.28
CA ALA A 237 -22.39 -9.09 -3.70
C ALA A 237 -21.14 -9.66 -4.39
N HIS A 238 -20.36 -8.84 -5.10
CA HIS A 238 -19.24 -9.24 -5.93
C HIS A 238 -18.10 -8.22 -5.88
N VAL A 239 -16.84 -8.70 -5.96
CA VAL A 239 -15.63 -7.88 -5.91
C VAL A 239 -14.69 -8.25 -7.07
N ASP A 240 -14.53 -7.33 -8.02
CA ASP A 240 -13.63 -7.53 -9.17
C ASP A 240 -12.15 -7.51 -8.75
N LEU A 241 -11.82 -6.71 -7.72
CA LEU A 241 -10.48 -6.57 -7.16
C LEU A 241 -10.53 -6.30 -5.65
N LEU A 242 -9.96 -7.23 -4.88
CA LEU A 242 -9.63 -7.06 -3.48
C LEU A 242 -8.14 -6.68 -3.36
N LYS A 243 -7.85 -5.44 -2.95
CA LYS A 243 -6.50 -5.04 -2.54
C LYS A 243 -6.31 -5.30 -1.06
N VAL A 244 -5.16 -5.88 -0.70
CA VAL A 244 -4.80 -6.17 0.68
C VAL A 244 -3.37 -5.75 0.95
N ASP A 245 -3.20 -4.84 1.89
CA ASP A 245 -1.93 -4.43 2.48
C ASP A 245 -2.23 -4.00 3.92
N ILE A 246 -2.09 -4.93 4.86
CA ILE A 246 -2.59 -4.81 6.24
C ILE A 246 -1.53 -5.18 7.28
N GLU A 247 -0.26 -5.13 6.88
CA GLU A 247 0.91 -5.09 7.77
C GLU A 247 0.97 -6.25 8.77
N GLY A 248 0.78 -7.47 8.27
CA GLY A 248 0.89 -8.73 9.00
C GLY A 248 -0.44 -9.42 9.30
N ALA A 249 -1.57 -8.70 9.23
CA ALA A 249 -2.88 -9.30 9.48
C ALA A 249 -3.34 -10.25 8.34
N GLU A 250 -2.55 -10.38 7.27
CA GLU A 250 -2.81 -11.33 6.19
C GLU A 250 -2.84 -12.78 6.70
N ALA A 251 -2.01 -13.12 7.69
CA ALA A 251 -1.97 -14.47 8.28
C ALA A 251 -3.30 -14.87 8.93
N ASP A 252 -4.02 -13.90 9.49
CA ASP A 252 -5.31 -14.12 10.13
C ASP A 252 -6.43 -14.24 9.08
N ILE A 253 -6.49 -13.29 8.14
CA ILE A 253 -7.52 -13.27 7.07
C ILE A 253 -7.40 -14.49 6.14
N PHE A 254 -6.18 -14.90 5.81
CA PHE A 254 -5.90 -16.02 4.90
C PHE A 254 -5.43 -17.29 5.63
N GLY A 255 -5.68 -17.42 6.93
CA GLY A 255 -5.31 -18.62 7.69
C GLY A 255 -6.06 -19.88 7.24
N ARG A 256 -7.23 -19.72 6.61
CA ARG A 256 -8.03 -20.79 6.00
C ARG A 256 -8.96 -20.22 4.92
N PRO A 257 -9.51 -21.05 4.00
CA PRO A 257 -10.54 -20.61 3.08
C PRO A 257 -11.77 -20.06 3.82
N GLN A 258 -12.35 -18.98 3.31
CA GLN A 258 -13.49 -18.28 3.92
C GLN A 258 -14.56 -17.97 2.85
N PRO A 259 -15.85 -17.86 3.21
CA PRO A 259 -16.94 -17.68 2.24
C PRO A 259 -16.79 -16.44 1.35
N TRP A 260 -16.31 -15.30 1.89
CA TRP A 260 -16.10 -14.09 1.10
C TRP A 260 -15.20 -14.31 -0.12
N MET A 261 -14.29 -15.28 -0.06
CA MET A 261 -13.34 -15.57 -1.15
C MET A 261 -14.11 -15.88 -2.44
N ASP A 262 -15.27 -16.55 -2.35
CA ASP A 262 -16.12 -16.91 -3.48
C ASP A 262 -16.76 -15.73 -4.21
N ARG A 263 -16.74 -14.55 -3.59
CA ARG A 263 -17.26 -13.31 -4.15
C ARG A 263 -16.19 -12.48 -4.86
N VAL A 264 -14.92 -12.90 -4.80
CA VAL A 264 -13.76 -12.12 -5.27
C VAL A 264 -13.17 -12.74 -6.54
N GLU A 265 -13.05 -11.94 -7.61
CA GLU A 265 -12.38 -12.39 -8.85
C GLU A 265 -10.85 -12.29 -8.76
N ARG A 266 -10.33 -11.24 -8.13
CA ARG A 266 -8.88 -10.96 -8.10
C ARG A 266 -8.46 -10.47 -6.73
N VAL A 267 -7.31 -10.94 -6.29
CA VAL A 267 -6.66 -10.45 -5.07
C VAL A 267 -5.31 -9.86 -5.45
N VAL A 268 -5.08 -8.61 -5.08
CA VAL A 268 -3.78 -7.94 -5.18
C VAL A 268 -3.25 -7.71 -3.77
N LEU A 269 -2.18 -8.41 -3.40
CA LEU A 269 -1.81 -8.65 -2.01
C LEU A 269 -0.33 -8.37 -1.78
N GLU A 270 0.00 -7.56 -0.77
CA GLU A 270 1.36 -7.51 -0.21
C GLU A 270 1.49 -8.57 0.88
N VAL A 271 2.30 -9.60 0.64
CA VAL A 271 2.56 -10.64 1.65
C VAL A 271 3.76 -10.24 2.48
N HIS A 272 3.52 -10.03 3.77
CA HIS A 272 4.55 -9.61 4.71
C HIS A 272 5.40 -10.78 5.23
N ASP A 273 6.06 -11.54 4.36
CA ASP A 273 6.83 -12.76 4.71
C ASP A 273 7.88 -12.56 5.83
N ARG A 274 8.35 -11.32 6.00
CA ARG A 274 9.26 -10.94 7.11
C ARG A 274 8.62 -11.06 8.50
N TYR A 275 7.29 -11.07 8.58
CA TYR A 275 6.53 -11.07 9.83
C TYR A 275 5.67 -12.32 10.00
N ILE A 276 5.22 -12.93 8.89
CA ILE A 276 4.25 -14.02 8.89
C ILE A 276 4.69 -15.18 8.01
N ASP A 277 4.09 -16.36 8.22
CA ASP A 277 4.21 -17.46 7.26
C ASP A 277 3.36 -17.19 6.01
N GLY A 278 3.96 -16.50 5.04
CA GLY A 278 3.30 -16.28 3.76
C GLY A 278 3.14 -17.55 2.93
N HIS A 279 3.72 -18.69 3.29
CA HIS A 279 3.46 -19.94 2.59
C HIS A 279 2.02 -20.41 2.84
N THR A 280 1.54 -20.24 4.08
CA THR A 280 0.15 -20.53 4.47
C THR A 280 -0.83 -19.63 3.72
N VAL A 281 -0.56 -18.31 3.65
CA VAL A 281 -1.40 -17.35 2.90
C VAL A 281 -1.58 -17.76 1.44
N ARG A 282 -0.47 -18.08 0.76
CA ARG A 282 -0.47 -18.50 -0.65
C ARG A 282 -1.12 -19.88 -0.85
N ALA A 283 -0.97 -20.78 0.12
CA ALA A 283 -1.64 -22.09 0.10
C ALA A 283 -3.15 -21.95 0.23
N THR A 284 -3.63 -21.10 1.14
CA THR A 284 -5.06 -20.82 1.30
C THR A 284 -5.67 -20.24 0.03
N LEU A 285 -5.00 -19.26 -0.60
CA LEU A 285 -5.46 -18.69 -1.88
C LEU A 285 -5.61 -19.77 -2.96
N ARG A 286 -4.62 -20.65 -3.09
CA ARG A 286 -4.70 -21.80 -4.01
C ARG A 286 -5.86 -22.74 -3.69
N THR A 287 -6.03 -23.10 -2.42
CA THR A 287 -7.14 -23.96 -1.98
C THR A 287 -8.50 -23.31 -2.24
N ALA A 288 -8.59 -21.99 -2.17
CA ALA A 288 -9.80 -21.22 -2.48
C ALA A 288 -10.00 -20.96 -3.99
N GLY A 289 -9.21 -21.60 -4.86
CA GLY A 289 -9.39 -21.54 -6.32
C GLY A 289 -8.75 -20.32 -6.98
N PHE A 290 -7.73 -19.72 -6.37
CA PHE A 290 -6.95 -18.64 -6.99
C PHE A 290 -5.61 -19.13 -7.54
N THR A 291 -5.27 -18.68 -8.74
CA THR A 291 -3.98 -18.88 -9.39
C THR A 291 -3.16 -17.59 -9.36
N ALA A 292 -1.88 -17.69 -8.97
CA ALA A 292 -0.94 -16.57 -8.99
C ALA A 292 -0.56 -16.19 -10.43
N VAL A 293 -0.62 -14.90 -10.75
CA VAL A 293 -0.20 -14.36 -12.04
C VAL A 293 1.24 -13.86 -11.93
N PRO A 294 2.17 -14.38 -12.76
CA PRO A 294 3.55 -13.95 -12.69
C PRO A 294 3.72 -12.49 -13.18
N PRO A 295 4.72 -11.76 -12.67
CA PRO A 295 5.05 -10.43 -13.17
C PRO A 295 5.56 -10.50 -14.63
N ARG A 296 5.27 -9.48 -15.45
CA ARG A 296 5.81 -9.38 -16.83
C ARG A 296 7.33 -9.26 -16.85
N ASN A 297 7.90 -8.61 -15.84
CA ASN A 297 9.34 -8.45 -15.70
C ASN A 297 9.79 -8.90 -14.31
N PRO A 298 10.43 -10.08 -14.20
CA PRO A 298 10.93 -10.60 -12.93
C PRO A 298 11.89 -9.66 -12.19
N ALA A 299 12.64 -8.82 -12.90
CA ALA A 299 13.56 -7.86 -12.29
C ALA A 299 12.83 -6.66 -11.64
N LEU A 300 11.61 -6.32 -12.10
CA LEU A 300 10.77 -5.30 -11.45
C LEU A 300 10.11 -5.82 -10.18
N PHE A 301 9.93 -7.14 -10.06
CA PHE A 301 9.33 -7.77 -8.89
C PHE A 301 10.19 -7.65 -7.62
N ARG A 302 11.52 -7.59 -7.75
CA ARG A 302 12.42 -7.31 -6.60
C ARG A 302 12.13 -5.96 -5.92
N LEU A 303 11.40 -5.06 -6.59
CA LEU A 303 11.04 -3.74 -6.08
C LEU A 303 9.54 -3.59 -5.75
N ASN A 304 8.69 -4.51 -6.24
CA ASN A 304 7.25 -4.48 -6.02
C ASN A 304 6.86 -5.67 -5.12
N PRO A 305 6.51 -5.45 -3.85
CA PRO A 305 6.19 -6.53 -2.90
C PRO A 305 4.81 -7.16 -3.13
N VAL A 306 4.08 -6.69 -4.14
CA VAL A 306 2.68 -7.06 -4.37
C VAL A 306 2.57 -8.26 -5.32
N GLU A 307 1.72 -9.21 -4.97
CA GLU A 307 1.35 -10.37 -5.76
C GLU A 307 -0.06 -10.22 -6.33
N LEU A 308 -0.33 -10.79 -7.51
CA LEU A 308 -1.65 -10.83 -8.12
C LEU A 308 -2.14 -12.26 -8.22
N TYR A 309 -3.37 -12.48 -7.79
CA TYR A 309 -4.09 -13.74 -7.84
C TYR A 309 -5.41 -13.56 -8.59
N ILE A 310 -5.79 -14.53 -9.42
CA ILE A 310 -7.05 -14.52 -10.17
C ILE A 310 -7.78 -15.83 -9.89
N ARG A 311 -9.10 -15.74 -9.69
CA ARG A 311 -9.97 -16.89 -9.52
C ARG A 311 -10.04 -17.70 -10.80
N ASP A 312 -9.84 -19.00 -10.69
CA ASP A 312 -9.99 -19.93 -11.80
C ASP A 312 -11.47 -19.94 -12.22
N ARG A 313 -11.74 -19.62 -13.48
CA ARG A 313 -13.10 -19.72 -14.04
C ARG A 313 -13.31 -21.18 -14.45
N HIS A 314 -14.16 -21.89 -13.70
CA HIS A 314 -14.71 -23.19 -14.12
C HIS A 314 -15.69 -23.02 -15.27
#